data_AF-A0A1H7SJN8-F1
#
_entry.id   AF-A0A1H7SJN8-F1
#
_cell.length_a   1.000
_cell.length_b   1.000
_cell.length_c   1.000
_cell.angle_alpha   90.00
_cell.angle_beta   90.00
_cell.angle_gamma   90.00
#
_symmetry.space_group_name_H-M   'P 1'
#
loop_
_entity.id
_entity.type
_entity.pdbx_description
1 polymer ?
#
loop_
_entity_poly.entity_id
_entity_poly.type
_entity_poly.pdbx_seq_one_letter_code
_entity_poly.pdbx_strand_id
1 'polypeptide(L)'
;MACSKDKFDPSDPKNGQEVEVFLDHYTTGGDSRIFLNTDKKELVYTYVNNFPEREMGYMYVIKAIVVKPKEPLQDGPSYWLEYKKTIHRDKYQGLDTFALPLFGAAGPFSYFCLRKEADKYYYNSYPLTPFNDQVKADFETALEQGPPLLNTASPGRSTMTLRVQHDPNNYSKGYRVYKVTF
;
A
#
# COMPACT_ATOMS: atom_id res chain seq x y z
N MET A 1 -29.50 -25.51 -17.86
CA MET A 1 -28.23 -25.39 -18.60
C MET A 1 -27.48 -24.16 -18.09
N ALA A 2 -26.24 -24.39 -17.67
CA ALA A 2 -25.15 -23.49 -17.29
C ALA A 2 -25.35 -21.95 -17.33
N CYS A 3 -25.32 -21.30 -16.16
CA CYS A 3 -24.78 -19.95 -16.01
C CYS A 3 -23.38 -20.06 -15.39
N SER A 4 -22.41 -20.51 -16.18
CA SER A 4 -21.01 -20.21 -15.85
C SER A 4 -20.85 -18.71 -16.01
N LYS A 5 -20.94 -17.95 -14.91
CA LYS A 5 -20.45 -16.56 -14.90
C LYS A 5 -18.99 -16.66 -15.34
N ASP A 6 -18.66 -16.07 -16.50
CA ASP A 6 -17.29 -16.01 -16.99
C ASP A 6 -16.37 -15.61 -15.83
N LYS A 7 -15.49 -16.54 -15.44
CA LYS A 7 -14.51 -16.29 -14.38
C LYS A 7 -13.60 -15.16 -14.85
N PHE A 8 -13.40 -14.16 -14.02
CA PHE A 8 -12.45 -13.10 -14.33
C PHE A 8 -11.02 -13.67 -14.32
N ASP A 9 -10.27 -13.34 -15.37
CA ASP A 9 -8.85 -13.68 -15.54
C ASP A 9 -8.07 -12.37 -15.68
N PRO A 10 -7.18 -12.02 -14.74
CA PRO A 10 -6.36 -10.81 -14.81
C PRO A 10 -5.46 -10.71 -16.05
N SER A 11 -5.13 -11.85 -16.68
CA SER A 11 -4.27 -11.91 -17.86
C SER A 11 -5.03 -11.70 -19.17
N ASP A 12 -6.32 -11.99 -19.20
CA ASP A 12 -7.23 -11.68 -20.32
C ASP A 12 -8.54 -11.01 -19.85
N PRO A 13 -8.45 -9.75 -19.36
CA PRO A 13 -9.61 -9.04 -18.86
C PRO A 13 -10.56 -8.67 -20.00
N LYS A 14 -11.87 -8.83 -19.79
CA LYS A 14 -12.91 -8.38 -20.72
C LYS A 14 -13.47 -7.02 -20.29
N ASN A 15 -13.52 -6.07 -21.22
CA ASN A 15 -14.09 -4.75 -20.95
C ASN A 15 -15.57 -4.86 -20.51
N GLY A 16 -15.95 -4.14 -19.46
CA GLY A 16 -17.31 -4.15 -18.90
C GLY A 16 -17.61 -5.35 -17.98
N GLN A 17 -16.68 -6.31 -17.82
CA GLN A 17 -16.87 -7.44 -16.92
C GLN A 17 -16.92 -6.97 -15.45
N GLU A 18 -17.85 -7.52 -14.68
CA GLU A 18 -17.89 -7.28 -13.24
C GLU A 18 -16.97 -8.25 -12.52
N VAL A 19 -16.21 -7.74 -11.55
CA VAL A 19 -15.30 -8.54 -10.72
C VAL A 19 -15.43 -8.15 -9.26
N GLU A 20 -15.24 -9.12 -8.37
CA GLU A 20 -15.05 -8.88 -6.94
C GLU A 20 -13.57 -9.01 -6.61
N VAL A 21 -13.02 -7.97 -6.00
CA VAL A 21 -11.61 -7.94 -5.60
C VAL A 21 -11.49 -7.67 -4.11
N PHE A 22 -10.46 -8.26 -3.50
CA PHE A 22 -10.06 -8.05 -2.13
C PHE A 22 -8.96 -6.99 -2.09
N LEU A 23 -9.14 -5.94 -1.29
CA LEU A 23 -8.14 -4.91 -1.09
C LEU A 23 -7.60 -5.04 0.33
N ASP A 24 -6.30 -5.23 0.43
CA ASP A 24 -5.63 -5.47 1.71
C ASP A 24 -5.55 -4.20 2.58
N HIS A 25 -5.06 -4.30 3.81
CA HIS A 25 -5.11 -3.26 4.84
C HIS A 25 -4.12 -2.09 4.70
N TYR A 26 -3.33 -2.03 3.62
CA TYR A 26 -2.29 -1.02 3.39
C TYR A 26 -2.84 0.22 2.67
N THR A 27 -2.43 1.45 3.06
CA THR A 27 -2.80 2.70 2.34
C THR A 27 -1.70 3.34 1.53
N THR A 28 -0.42 3.08 1.81
CA THR A 28 0.71 3.80 1.20
C THR A 28 1.55 2.92 0.31
N GLY A 29 1.91 3.45 -0.87
CA GLY A 29 2.83 2.88 -1.85
C GLY A 29 2.13 2.39 -3.11
N GLY A 30 2.90 2.08 -4.16
CA GLY A 30 2.45 1.30 -5.33
C GLY A 30 2.06 -0.15 -5.00
N ASP A 31 1.53 -0.36 -3.79
CA ASP A 31 1.28 -1.62 -3.09
C ASP A 31 -0.14 -1.59 -2.50
N SER A 32 -1.08 -0.88 -3.15
CA SER A 32 -2.51 -1.17 -2.98
C SER A 32 -2.73 -2.58 -3.54
N ARG A 33 -2.42 -3.58 -2.72
CA ARG A 33 -2.49 -4.98 -3.13
C ARG A 33 -3.96 -5.32 -3.32
N ILE A 34 -4.34 -5.38 -4.59
CA ILE A 34 -5.65 -5.80 -5.04
C ILE A 34 -5.49 -7.25 -5.42
N PHE A 35 -6.27 -8.12 -4.79
CA PHE A 35 -6.27 -9.55 -5.08
C PHE A 35 -7.63 -9.97 -5.62
N LEU A 36 -7.69 -11.10 -6.31
CA LEU A 36 -8.99 -11.71 -6.60
C LEU A 36 -9.69 -12.09 -5.30
N ASN A 37 -10.99 -11.82 -5.20
CA ASN A 37 -11.76 -12.24 -4.02
C ASN A 37 -11.83 -13.78 -3.92
N THR A 38 -11.85 -14.47 -5.07
CA THR A 38 -11.88 -15.94 -5.14
C THR A 38 -10.55 -16.60 -4.77
N ASP A 39 -9.44 -15.90 -4.95
CA ASP A 39 -8.11 -16.32 -4.51
C ASP A 39 -7.32 -15.10 -4.02
N LYS A 40 -7.31 -14.90 -2.70
CA LYS A 40 -6.68 -13.76 -2.03
C LYS A 40 -5.13 -13.79 -2.08
N LYS A 41 -4.54 -14.69 -2.87
CA LYS A 41 -3.11 -14.72 -3.19
C LYS A 41 -2.82 -14.27 -4.62
N GLU A 42 -3.83 -14.27 -5.49
CA GLU A 42 -3.69 -13.87 -6.89
C GLU A 42 -3.77 -12.35 -7.00
N LEU A 43 -2.59 -11.73 -7.16
CA LEU A 43 -2.47 -10.28 -7.25
C LEU A 43 -2.96 -9.78 -8.62
N VAL A 44 -3.80 -8.74 -8.59
CA VAL A 44 -4.30 -8.02 -9.76
C VAL A 44 -3.42 -6.80 -9.95
N TYR A 45 -2.53 -6.85 -10.94
CA TYR A 45 -1.57 -5.79 -11.26
C TYR A 45 -2.24 -4.58 -11.96
N THR A 46 -3.15 -3.93 -11.26
CA THR A 46 -3.88 -2.74 -11.73
C THR A 46 -4.24 -1.84 -10.55
N TYR A 47 -5.05 -0.81 -10.77
CA TYR A 47 -5.60 0.07 -9.75
C TYR A 47 -7.13 0.06 -9.75
N VAL A 48 -7.72 0.46 -8.62
CA VAL A 48 -9.15 0.76 -8.50
C VAL A 48 -9.34 2.27 -8.61
N ASN A 49 -10.05 2.70 -9.64
CA ASN A 49 -10.45 4.08 -9.85
C ASN A 49 -11.71 4.41 -9.02
N ASN A 50 -11.83 5.68 -8.60
CA ASN A 50 -13.01 6.22 -7.92
C ASN A 50 -13.46 5.44 -6.66
N PHE A 51 -12.51 4.94 -5.86
CA PHE A 51 -12.81 4.29 -4.58
C PHE A 51 -12.58 5.25 -3.39
N PRO A 52 -13.64 5.92 -2.87
CA PRO A 52 -13.48 6.98 -1.87
C PRO A 52 -13.31 6.46 -0.43
N GLU A 53 -13.59 5.17 -0.18
CA GLU A 53 -13.68 4.62 1.18
C GLU A 53 -12.34 4.09 1.70
N ARG A 54 -11.25 4.22 0.94
CA ARG A 54 -9.95 3.62 1.27
C ARG A 54 -9.39 4.20 2.57
N GLU A 55 -9.27 3.36 3.59
CA GLU A 55 -8.77 3.73 4.91
C GLU A 55 -7.67 2.76 5.37
N MET A 56 -6.67 3.30 6.09
CA MET A 56 -5.54 2.51 6.60
C MET A 56 -6.01 1.53 7.66
N GLY A 57 -5.50 0.30 7.60
CA GLY A 57 -5.90 -0.76 8.52
C GLY A 57 -7.23 -1.41 8.16
N TYR A 58 -7.95 -0.95 7.12
CA TYR A 58 -9.18 -1.62 6.69
C TYR A 58 -8.94 -2.49 5.47
N MET A 59 -9.48 -3.70 5.53
CA MET A 59 -9.61 -4.59 4.38
C MET A 59 -10.98 -4.38 3.74
N TYR A 60 -11.05 -4.57 2.44
CA TYR A 60 -12.29 -4.40 1.69
C TYR A 60 -12.50 -5.56 0.73
N VAL A 61 -13.75 -5.96 0.54
CA VAL A 61 -14.18 -6.67 -0.65
C VAL A 61 -15.08 -5.70 -1.40
N ILE A 62 -14.70 -5.36 -2.62
CA ILE A 62 -15.49 -4.45 -3.46
C ILE A 62 -15.92 -5.18 -4.73
N LYS A 63 -17.02 -4.69 -5.30
CA LYS A 63 -17.40 -4.97 -6.68
C LYS A 63 -16.91 -3.83 -7.56
N ALA A 64 -16.31 -4.17 -8.70
CA ALA A 64 -15.82 -3.23 -9.69
C ALA A 64 -16.17 -3.69 -11.12
N ILE A 65 -16.05 -2.76 -12.07
CA ILE A 65 -16.20 -3.01 -13.50
C ILE A 65 -14.83 -2.87 -14.15
N VAL A 66 -14.44 -3.85 -14.95
CA VAL A 66 -13.20 -3.80 -15.73
C VAL A 66 -13.33 -2.76 -16.84
N VAL A 67 -12.39 -1.82 -16.90
CA VAL A 67 -12.25 -0.87 -17.99
C VAL A 67 -10.97 -1.19 -18.75
N LYS A 68 -11.13 -1.71 -19.97
CA LYS A 68 -10.04 -2.03 -20.90
C LYS A 68 -10.22 -1.16 -22.13
N PRO A 69 -9.53 -0.01 -22.23
CA PRO A 69 -9.66 0.87 -23.39
C PRO A 69 -9.11 0.18 -24.65
N LYS A 70 -9.56 0.64 -25.83
CA LYS A 70 -9.02 0.15 -27.11
C LYS A 70 -7.54 0.51 -27.27
N GLU A 71 -7.16 1.68 -26.79
CA GLU A 71 -5.80 2.18 -26.75
C GLU A 71 -5.40 2.31 -25.27
N PRO A 72 -4.43 1.51 -24.79
CA PRO A 72 -3.98 1.58 -23.41
C PRO A 72 -3.21 2.88 -23.13
N LEU A 73 -3.16 3.25 -21.86
CA LEU A 73 -2.33 4.38 -21.41
C LEU A 73 -0.85 4.04 -21.64
N GLN A 74 -0.08 4.99 -22.18
CA GLN A 74 1.32 4.79 -22.58
C GLN A 74 2.21 4.21 -21.47
N ASP A 75 1.99 4.65 -20.23
CA ASP A 75 2.74 4.20 -19.03
C ASP A 75 1.82 3.65 -17.94
N GLY A 76 0.65 3.11 -18.32
CA GLY A 76 -0.35 2.59 -17.39
C GLY A 76 -0.64 1.10 -17.59
N PRO A 77 -1.40 0.48 -16.66
CA PRO A 77 -1.86 -0.88 -16.87
C PRO A 77 -2.78 -0.95 -18.11
N SER A 78 -2.83 -2.12 -18.74
CA SER A 78 -3.68 -2.36 -19.93
C SER A 78 -5.18 -2.27 -19.65
N TYR A 79 -5.57 -2.27 -18.38
CA TYR A 79 -6.93 -2.08 -17.89
C TYR A 79 -6.89 -1.51 -16.46
N TRP A 80 -8.02 -0.98 -15.99
CA TRP A 80 -8.25 -0.64 -14.58
C TRP A 80 -9.62 -1.10 -14.10
N LEU A 81 -9.84 -1.00 -12.79
CA LEU A 81 -11.10 -1.36 -12.15
C LEU A 81 -11.85 -0.10 -11.77
N GLU A 82 -13.06 0.08 -12.30
CA GLU A 82 -13.95 1.17 -11.90
C GLU A 82 -14.79 0.72 -10.69
N TYR A 83 -14.64 1.38 -9.55
CA TYR A 83 -15.40 1.05 -8.33
C TYR A 83 -16.91 1.12 -8.58
N LYS A 84 -17.64 0.10 -8.12
CA LYS A 84 -19.11 0.06 -8.20
C LYS A 84 -19.77 0.12 -6.82
N LYS A 85 -19.31 -0.73 -5.90
CA LYS A 85 -19.79 -0.74 -4.50
C LYS A 85 -18.88 -1.55 -3.59
N THR A 86 -18.87 -1.20 -2.31
CA THR A 86 -18.30 -2.03 -1.24
C THR A 86 -19.27 -3.14 -0.88
N ILE A 87 -18.76 -4.37 -0.78
CA ILE A 87 -19.49 -5.55 -0.31
C ILE A 87 -19.20 -5.75 1.18
N HIS A 88 -17.91 -5.75 1.53
CA HIS A 88 -17.45 -5.89 2.91
C HIS A 88 -16.37 -4.85 3.22
N ARG A 89 -16.37 -4.42 4.47
CA ARG A 89 -15.35 -3.55 5.05
C ARG A 89 -15.04 -4.09 6.45
N ASP A 90 -13.82 -4.56 6.63
CA ASP A 90 -13.39 -5.20 7.88
C ASP A 90 -12.15 -4.50 8.43
N LYS A 91 -12.16 -4.24 9.74
CA LYS A 91 -10.99 -3.75 10.46
C LYS A 91 -9.96 -4.87 10.54
N TYR A 92 -8.73 -4.65 10.09
CA TYR A 92 -7.64 -5.62 10.22
C TYR A 92 -7.32 -5.88 11.69
N GLN A 93 -7.40 -7.15 12.09
CA GLN A 93 -7.14 -7.62 13.46
C GLN A 93 -5.79 -8.33 13.62
N GLY A 94 -5.00 -8.44 12.54
CA GLY A 94 -3.70 -9.10 12.59
C GLY A 94 -2.72 -8.33 13.49
N LEU A 95 -1.89 -9.11 14.18
CA LEU A 95 -0.80 -8.61 15.04
C LEU A 95 0.58 -8.89 14.41
N ASP A 96 0.60 -9.30 13.15
CA ASP A 96 1.81 -9.43 12.36
C ASP A 96 2.40 -8.05 12.05
N THR A 97 3.72 -7.99 11.98
CA THR A 97 4.44 -6.79 11.58
C THR A 97 4.72 -6.80 10.08
N PHE A 98 4.61 -5.65 9.43
CA PHE A 98 4.97 -5.46 8.03
C PHE A 98 6.09 -4.44 7.87
N ALA A 99 6.72 -4.43 6.70
CA ALA A 99 7.84 -3.53 6.39
C ALA A 99 7.35 -2.28 5.65
N LEU A 100 7.78 -1.10 6.11
CA LEU A 100 7.66 0.14 5.37
C LEU A 100 9.06 0.59 4.91
N PRO A 101 9.31 0.74 3.59
CA PRO A 101 10.61 1.20 3.10
C PRO A 101 10.80 2.69 3.38
N LEU A 102 11.96 3.08 3.90
CA LEU A 102 12.28 4.48 4.16
C LEU A 102 12.74 5.24 2.92
N PHE A 103 13.00 4.54 1.81
CA PHE A 103 13.28 5.14 0.52
C PHE A 103 12.11 4.89 -0.43
N GLY A 104 11.57 5.97 -0.99
CA GLY A 104 10.52 5.94 -2.00
C GLY A 104 10.99 6.59 -3.31
N ALA A 105 10.21 6.39 -4.37
CA ALA A 105 10.43 7.02 -5.67
C ALA A 105 9.16 7.75 -6.14
N ALA A 106 9.34 8.92 -6.74
CA ALA A 106 8.31 9.72 -7.38
C ALA A 106 8.83 10.16 -8.76
N GLY A 107 8.49 9.37 -9.78
CA GLY A 107 9.09 9.52 -11.11
C GLY A 107 10.61 9.29 -11.05
N PRO A 108 11.44 10.21 -11.62
CA PRO A 108 12.90 10.08 -11.59
C PRO A 108 13.52 10.45 -10.22
N PHE A 109 12.73 10.96 -9.27
CA PHE A 109 13.23 11.45 -7.99
C PHE A 109 13.07 10.40 -6.90
N SER A 110 14.12 10.20 -6.10
CA SER A 110 14.05 9.43 -4.86
C SER A 110 13.80 10.36 -3.67
N TYR A 111 13.08 9.88 -2.66
CA TYR A 111 12.83 10.63 -1.43
C TYR A 111 12.95 9.74 -0.20
N PHE A 112 13.22 10.35 0.94
CA PHE A 112 13.28 9.68 2.24
C PHE A 112 11.96 9.88 2.99
N CYS A 113 11.31 8.79 3.37
CA CYS A 113 9.94 8.79 3.89
C CYS A 113 9.85 9.19 5.37
N LEU A 114 10.93 9.02 6.15
CA LEU A 114 10.97 9.35 7.57
C LEU A 114 11.28 10.85 7.75
N ARG A 115 10.39 11.55 8.45
CA ARG A 115 10.59 12.96 8.84
C ARG A 115 10.33 13.14 10.32
N LYS A 116 10.92 14.21 10.87
CA LYS A 116 10.70 14.67 12.24
C LYS A 116 10.19 16.11 12.21
N GLU A 117 9.12 16.36 12.96
CA GLU A 117 8.59 17.71 13.19
C GLU A 117 8.45 17.91 14.69
N ALA A 118 9.26 18.83 15.24
CA ALA A 118 9.46 18.95 16.68
C ALA A 118 9.79 17.57 17.31
N ASP A 119 8.95 17.09 18.22
CA ASP A 119 9.14 15.82 18.93
C ASP A 119 8.33 14.64 18.32
N LYS A 120 7.80 14.80 17.11
CA LYS A 120 6.98 13.78 16.44
C LYS A 120 7.66 13.26 15.17
N TYR A 121 7.50 11.96 14.94
CA TYR A 121 8.01 11.28 13.75
C TYR A 121 6.87 10.91 12.82
N TYR A 122 7.14 10.92 11.51
CA TYR A 122 6.16 10.58 10.50
C TYR A 122 6.80 9.75 9.39
N TYR A 123 6.01 8.82 8.85
CA TYR A 123 6.24 8.15 7.59
C TYR A 123 5.35 8.79 6.52
N ASN A 124 5.92 9.59 5.63
CA ASN A 124 5.16 10.51 4.79
C ASN A 124 4.19 11.33 5.68
N SER A 125 2.87 11.22 5.45
CA SER A 125 1.84 11.89 6.25
C SER A 125 1.42 11.16 7.54
N TYR A 126 1.87 9.92 7.77
CA TYR A 126 1.39 9.08 8.87
C TYR A 126 2.28 9.19 10.11
N PRO A 127 1.76 9.60 11.27
CA PRO A 127 2.48 9.55 12.54
C PRO A 127 3.06 8.17 12.85
N LEU A 128 4.25 8.17 13.43
CA LEU A 128 4.94 6.99 13.93
C LEU A 128 5.08 7.05 15.45
N THR A 129 4.60 6.00 16.11
CA THR A 129 4.77 5.79 17.55
C THR A 129 5.88 4.77 17.77
N PRO A 130 7.05 5.15 18.33
CA PRO A 130 8.09 4.18 18.64
C PRO A 130 7.62 3.23 19.75
N PHE A 131 7.95 1.94 19.64
CA PHE A 131 7.58 0.95 20.66
C PHE A 131 8.30 1.17 22.00
N ASN A 132 9.54 1.66 21.95
CA ASN A 132 10.39 1.95 23.11
C ASN A 132 11.45 3.02 22.76
N ASP A 133 12.26 3.42 23.75
CA ASP A 133 13.32 4.42 23.58
C ASP A 133 14.41 3.99 22.60
N GLN A 134 14.68 2.68 22.47
CA GLN A 134 15.64 2.19 21.48
C GLN A 134 15.17 2.47 20.05
N VAL A 135 13.90 2.17 19.73
CA VAL A 135 13.33 2.48 18.41
C VAL A 135 13.34 3.99 18.15
N LYS A 136 13.13 4.81 19.19
CA LYS A 136 13.23 6.26 19.07
C LYS A 136 14.67 6.70 18.75
N ALA A 137 15.68 6.12 19.41
CA ALA A 137 17.07 6.38 19.08
C ALA A 137 17.41 5.94 17.65
N ASP A 138 16.91 4.79 17.21
CA ASP A 138 17.09 4.30 15.85
C ASP A 138 16.46 5.22 14.79
N PHE A 139 15.34 5.91 15.11
CA PHE A 139 14.80 6.94 14.23
C PHE A 139 15.75 8.12 14.04
N GLU A 140 16.41 8.58 15.10
CA GLU A 140 17.39 9.66 15.00
C GLU A 140 18.57 9.23 14.11
N THR A 141 19.07 8.00 14.29
CA THR A 141 20.12 7.44 13.43
C THR A 141 19.66 7.36 11.97
N ALA A 142 18.44 6.92 11.70
CA ALA A 142 17.90 6.85 10.35
C ALA A 142 17.71 8.25 9.72
N LEU A 143 17.31 9.26 10.51
CA LEU A 143 17.20 10.64 10.07
C LEU A 143 18.56 11.27 9.73
N GLU A 144 19.61 10.89 10.46
CA GLU A 144 20.98 11.35 10.17
C GLU A 144 21.58 10.66 8.94
N GLN A 145 21.43 9.33 8.85
CA GLN A 145 22.09 8.52 7.82
C GLN A 145 21.29 8.43 6.51
N GLY A 146 19.97 8.53 6.56
CA GLY A 146 19.08 8.30 5.43
C GLY A 146 19.19 9.34 4.31
N PRO A 147 19.00 10.65 4.59
CA PRO A 147 19.02 11.69 3.57
C PRO A 147 20.30 11.75 2.72
N PRO A 148 21.52 11.60 3.28
CA PRO A 148 22.75 11.53 2.49
C PRO A 148 22.75 10.41 1.43
N LEU A 149 22.07 9.29 1.71
CA LEU A 149 22.02 8.14 0.80
C LEU A 149 21.18 8.42 -0.45
N LEU A 150 20.31 9.43 -0.45
CA LEU A 150 19.55 9.86 -1.64
C LEU A 150 20.44 10.32 -2.79
N ASN A 151 21.65 10.80 -2.48
CA ASN A 151 22.61 11.31 -3.47
C ASN A 151 23.58 10.25 -3.99
N THR A 152 23.44 8.99 -3.55
CA THR A 152 24.26 7.88 -4.04
C THR A 152 23.77 7.41 -5.41
N ALA A 153 24.63 6.73 -6.17
CA ALA A 153 24.28 6.22 -7.51
C ALA A 153 23.15 5.15 -7.50
N SER A 154 22.70 4.70 -6.33
CA SER A 154 21.61 3.71 -6.19
C SER A 154 20.83 3.93 -4.89
N PRO A 155 20.13 5.05 -4.74
CA PRO A 155 19.43 5.38 -3.49
C PRO A 155 18.30 4.39 -3.19
N GLY A 156 17.64 3.86 -4.24
CA GLY A 156 16.62 2.81 -4.13
C GLY A 156 17.14 1.42 -3.74
N ARG A 157 18.45 1.23 -3.52
CA ARG A 157 19.02 -0.03 -2.99
C ARG A 157 19.35 0.03 -1.50
N SER A 158 19.17 1.18 -0.84
CA SER A 158 19.35 1.28 0.61
C SER A 158 18.22 0.53 1.34
N THR A 159 18.58 -0.41 2.20
CA THR A 159 17.68 -1.39 2.84
C THR A 159 16.94 -0.87 4.06
N MET A 160 16.99 0.44 4.33
CA MET A 160 16.40 0.97 5.53
C MET A 160 14.88 0.79 5.53
N THR A 161 14.38 0.04 6.51
CA THR A 161 12.96 -0.30 6.63
C THR A 161 12.48 -0.17 8.07
N LEU A 162 11.22 0.20 8.23
CA LEU A 162 10.51 0.13 9.51
C LEU A 162 9.73 -1.17 9.58
N ARG A 163 9.81 -1.88 10.69
CA ARG A 163 8.88 -2.97 11.02
C ARG A 163 7.77 -2.43 11.91
N VAL A 164 6.55 -2.48 11.42
CA VAL A 164 5.42 -1.75 12.01
C VAL A 164 4.17 -2.62 12.12
N GLN A 165 3.25 -2.16 12.97
CA GLN A 165 1.82 -2.52 12.94
C GLN A 165 1.01 -1.23 12.77
N HIS A 166 -0.27 -1.36 12.43
CA HIS A 166 -1.22 -0.25 12.64
C HIS A 166 -1.23 0.11 14.13
N ASP A 167 -1.17 1.40 14.44
CA ASP A 167 -1.17 1.85 15.83
C ASP A 167 -2.56 1.58 16.47
N PRO A 168 -2.68 0.72 17.50
CA PRO A 168 -3.97 0.44 18.12
C PRO A 168 -4.60 1.67 18.80
N ASN A 169 -3.78 2.63 19.25
CA ASN A 169 -4.24 3.87 19.90
C ASN A 169 -4.54 4.98 18.89
N ASN A 170 -4.03 4.85 17.66
CA ASN A 170 -4.22 5.80 16.58
C ASN A 170 -4.57 5.08 15.28
N TYR A 171 -5.54 4.16 15.39
CA TYR A 171 -5.92 3.27 14.30
C TYR A 171 -6.37 4.10 13.09
N SER A 172 -6.04 3.60 11.89
CA SER A 172 -6.18 4.29 10.61
C SER A 172 -5.45 5.61 10.41
N LYS A 173 -4.74 6.08 11.43
CA LYS A 173 -4.05 7.37 11.41
C LYS A 173 -2.54 7.24 11.52
N GLY A 174 -2.00 6.23 12.19
CA GLY A 174 -0.55 6.05 12.31
C GLY A 174 -0.10 4.59 12.45
N TYR A 175 1.22 4.43 12.58
CA TYR A 175 1.87 3.14 12.76
C TYR A 175 2.61 3.07 14.09
N ARG A 176 2.56 1.91 14.75
CA ARG A 176 3.45 1.59 15.86
C ARG A 176 4.68 0.87 15.33
N VAL A 177 5.86 1.40 15.61
CA VAL A 177 7.12 0.89 15.06
C VAL A 177 7.87 0.07 16.09
N TYR A 178 8.20 -1.16 15.72
CA TYR A 178 8.87 -2.13 16.59
C TYR A 178 10.36 -2.25 16.33
N LYS A 179 10.81 -1.92 15.12
CA LYS A 179 12.23 -2.01 14.74
C LYS A 179 12.53 -1.12 13.53
N VAL A 180 13.70 -0.51 13.54
CA VAL A 180 14.35 0.04 12.34
C VAL A 180 15.40 -0.96 11.89
N THR A 181 15.41 -1.30 10.60
CA THR A 181 16.47 -2.11 9.99
C THR A 181 17.29 -1.18 9.11
N PHE A 182 18.61 -1.28 9.17
CA PHE A 182 19.55 -0.51 8.36
C PHE A 182 20.10 -1.41 7.25
#